data_AF-A0A8T3X0N0-F1
#
_entry.id   AF-A0A8T3X0N0-F1
#
_cell.length_a   1.000
_cell.length_b   1.000
_cell.length_c   1.000
_cell.angle_alpha   90.00
_cell.angle_beta   90.00
_cell.angle_gamma   90.00
#
_symmetry.space_group_name_H-M   'P 1'
#
loop_
_entity.id
_entity.type
_entity.pdbx_description
1 polymer ?
#
loop_
_entity_poly.entity_id
_entity_poly.type
_entity_poly.pdbx_seq_one_letter_code
_entity_poly.pdbx_strand_id
1 'polypeptide(L)'
;MAVEKMNRKGQMFLIAMIFVLISFLILRNVLDIYDVFEEKRAQEIKTEDLEMRNIVREYQHAAGIASMQADINRSGQDYIFNFSSFVRDTRGAKMLYLFAYANGSTGKYSVTLGNFLSDNVNATLSGTNTAPASSQFTLGDRRNQTLEFNFTANGTVELNLTYTTANQDRKDLLNLSVQSPSLFITLMTDITLEEKDISVRYKDIYNRTWRVP
;
A
#
# COMPACT_ATOMS: atom_id res chain seq x y z
N MET A 1 -24.46 -74.09 21.99
CA MET A 1 -24.80 -72.90 21.17
C MET A 1 -24.58 -71.54 21.84
N ALA A 2 -24.35 -71.44 23.17
CA ALA A 2 -24.11 -70.14 23.82
C ALA A 2 -22.65 -69.61 23.69
N VAL A 3 -21.66 -70.50 23.63
CA VAL A 3 -20.22 -70.14 23.57
C VAL A 3 -19.82 -69.49 22.24
N GLU A 4 -20.41 -69.94 21.13
CA GLU A 4 -20.12 -69.42 19.79
C GLU A 4 -20.69 -68.00 19.56
N LYS A 5 -21.80 -67.68 20.25
CA LYS A 5 -22.45 -66.36 20.19
C LYS A 5 -21.72 -65.30 21.03
N MET A 6 -21.05 -65.71 22.13
CA MET A 6 -20.17 -64.82 22.91
C MET A 6 -18.89 -64.46 22.14
N ASN A 7 -18.32 -65.40 21.38
CA ASN A 7 -17.10 -65.18 20.61
C ASN A 7 -17.31 -64.16 19.46
N ARG A 8 -18.45 -64.22 18.76
CA ARG A 8 -18.82 -63.22 17.74
C ARG A 8 -19.05 -61.81 18.31
N LYS A 9 -19.60 -61.69 19.53
CA LYS A 9 -19.81 -60.38 20.19
C LYS A 9 -18.48 -59.74 20.63
N GLY A 10 -17.55 -60.52 21.17
CA GLY A 10 -16.20 -60.05 21.50
C GLY A 10 -15.41 -59.61 20.28
N GLN A 11 -15.52 -60.36 19.17
CA GLN A 11 -14.91 -59.97 17.89
C GLN A 11 -15.52 -58.70 17.29
N MET A 12 -16.84 -58.51 17.36
CA MET A 12 -17.47 -57.26 16.92
C MET A 12 -17.01 -56.05 17.75
N PHE A 13 -16.84 -56.21 19.06
CA PHE A 13 -16.33 -55.14 19.92
C PHE A 13 -14.89 -54.78 19.57
N LEU A 14 -14.04 -55.78 19.30
CA LEU A 14 -12.63 -55.58 18.93
C LEU A 14 -12.50 -54.89 17.56
N ILE A 15 -13.33 -55.26 16.59
CA ILE A 15 -13.42 -54.58 15.28
C ILE A 15 -13.89 -53.14 15.46
N ALA A 16 -14.94 -52.89 16.25
CA ALA A 16 -15.43 -51.54 16.52
C ALA A 16 -14.36 -50.66 17.19
N MET A 17 -13.60 -51.23 18.13
CA MET A 17 -12.50 -50.52 18.79
C MET A 17 -11.39 -50.13 17.82
N ILE A 18 -11.02 -51.03 16.89
CA ILE A 18 -10.06 -50.74 15.83
C ILE A 18 -10.55 -49.60 14.94
N PHE A 19 -11.84 -49.62 14.53
CA PHE A 19 -12.41 -48.53 13.73
C PHE A 19 -12.42 -47.19 14.46
N VAL A 20 -12.72 -47.18 15.76
CA VAL A 20 -12.65 -45.94 16.58
C VAL A 20 -11.20 -45.44 16.67
N LEU A 21 -10.23 -46.32 16.88
CA LEU A 21 -8.81 -45.97 16.93
C LEU A 21 -8.30 -45.39 15.61
N ILE A 22 -8.66 -46.02 14.49
CA ILE A 22 -8.33 -45.52 13.14
C ILE A 22 -9.00 -44.16 12.89
N SER A 23 -10.27 -44.01 13.26
CA SER A 23 -10.98 -42.73 13.11
C SER A 23 -10.32 -41.62 13.94
N PHE A 24 -9.88 -41.92 15.16
CA PHE A 24 -9.17 -40.98 16.02
C PHE A 24 -7.79 -40.60 15.45
N LEU A 25 -7.06 -41.57 14.89
CA LEU A 25 -5.78 -41.34 14.20
C LEU A 25 -5.94 -40.45 12.98
N ILE A 26 -6.98 -40.68 12.16
CA ILE A 26 -7.30 -39.83 11.02
C ILE A 26 -7.67 -38.43 11.48
N LEU A 27 -8.51 -38.29 12.52
CA LEU A 27 -8.90 -36.99 13.05
C LEU A 27 -7.69 -36.19 13.55
N ARG A 28 -6.79 -36.85 14.29
CA ARG A 28 -5.55 -36.24 14.78
C ARG A 28 -4.69 -35.73 13.62
N ASN A 29 -4.47 -36.55 12.60
CA ASN A 29 -3.68 -36.13 11.44
C ASN A 29 -4.32 -34.96 10.68
N VAL A 30 -5.65 -34.91 10.59
CA VAL A 30 -6.38 -33.79 9.97
C VAL A 30 -6.22 -32.50 10.78
N LEU A 31 -6.30 -32.58 12.12
CA LEU A 31 -6.09 -31.43 13.00
C LEU A 31 -4.64 -30.93 12.95
N ASP A 32 -3.66 -31.83 12.97
CA ASP A 32 -2.23 -31.47 12.83
C ASP A 32 -1.97 -30.79 11.48
N ILE A 33 -2.64 -31.22 10.40
CA ILE A 33 -2.57 -30.57 9.09
C ILE A 33 -3.18 -29.16 9.13
N TYR A 34 -4.31 -28.97 9.83
CA TYR A 34 -4.96 -27.67 9.97
C TYR A 34 -4.06 -26.65 10.66
N ASP A 35 -3.41 -27.04 11.75
CA ASP A 35 -2.48 -26.16 12.49
C ASP A 35 -1.29 -25.74 11.61
N VAL A 36 -0.74 -26.68 10.82
CA VAL A 36 0.33 -26.38 9.85
C VAL A 36 -0.15 -25.42 8.75
N PHE A 37 -1.39 -25.54 8.29
CA PHE A 37 -1.96 -24.61 7.31
C PHE A 37 -2.15 -23.20 7.87
N GLU A 38 -2.66 -23.08 9.09
CA GLU A 38 -2.81 -21.78 9.77
C GLU A 38 -1.45 -21.12 10.03
N GLU A 39 -0.46 -21.89 10.50
CA GLU A 39 0.89 -21.36 10.71
C GLU A 39 1.52 -20.90 9.40
N LYS A 40 1.40 -21.68 8.32
CA LYS A 40 1.88 -21.30 7.00
C LYS A 40 1.22 -20.02 6.50
N ARG A 41 -0.10 -19.90 6.66
CA ARG A 41 -0.84 -18.69 6.28
C ARG A 41 -0.39 -17.47 7.06
N ALA A 42 -0.16 -17.61 8.37
CA ALA A 42 0.37 -16.53 9.20
C ALA A 42 1.79 -16.11 8.78
N GLN A 43 2.64 -17.08 8.40
CA GLN A 43 3.98 -16.80 7.86
C GLN A 43 3.94 -16.08 6.51
N GLU A 44 3.05 -16.48 5.60
CA GLU A 44 2.84 -15.81 4.31
C GLU A 44 2.41 -14.35 4.51
N ILE A 45 1.41 -14.09 5.37
CA ILE A 45 0.96 -12.72 5.69
C ILE A 45 2.10 -11.88 6.27
N LYS A 46 2.91 -12.45 7.17
CA LYS A 46 4.04 -11.73 7.78
C LYS A 46 5.11 -11.40 6.74
N THR A 47 5.35 -12.29 5.79
CA THR A 47 6.31 -12.06 4.70
C THR A 47 5.83 -10.92 3.80
N GLU A 48 4.56 -10.94 3.41
CA GLU A 48 3.93 -9.85 2.65
C GLU A 48 4.00 -8.50 3.36
N ASP A 49 3.73 -8.46 4.68
CA ASP A 49 3.85 -7.20 5.46
C ASP A 49 5.30 -6.67 5.47
N LEU A 50 6.29 -7.54 5.61
CA LEU A 50 7.70 -7.16 5.57
C LEU A 50 8.10 -6.62 4.19
N GLU A 51 7.66 -7.27 3.12
CA GLU A 51 7.91 -6.81 1.76
C GLU A 51 7.23 -5.47 1.47
N MET A 52 5.98 -5.30 1.89
CA MET A 52 5.27 -4.03 1.78
C MET A 52 6.01 -2.89 2.50
N ARG A 53 6.51 -3.15 3.71
CA ARG A 53 7.34 -2.18 4.45
C ARG A 53 8.68 -1.87 3.76
N ASN A 54 9.25 -2.83 3.04
CA ASN A 54 10.45 -2.60 2.24
C ASN A 54 10.13 -1.70 1.04
N ILE A 55 9.03 -1.97 0.33
CA ILE A 55 8.57 -1.15 -0.80
C ILE A 55 8.33 0.30 -0.35
N VAL A 56 7.62 0.50 0.75
CA VAL A 56 7.35 1.84 1.29
C VAL A 56 8.64 2.56 1.68
N ARG A 57 9.58 1.86 2.33
CA ARG A 57 10.89 2.45 2.64
C ARG A 57 11.66 2.87 1.39
N GLU A 58 11.55 2.11 0.31
CA GLU A 58 12.20 2.46 -0.96
C GLU A 58 11.58 3.73 -1.57
N TYR A 59 10.26 3.91 -1.47
CA TYR A 59 9.60 5.18 -1.83
C TYR A 59 10.11 6.36 -1.00
N GLN A 60 10.23 6.19 0.31
CA GLN A 60 10.81 7.21 1.19
C GLN A 60 12.26 7.52 0.81
N HIS A 61 13.03 6.49 0.46
CA HIS A 61 14.41 6.62 0.04
C HIS A 61 14.52 7.38 -1.29
N ALA A 62 13.69 7.05 -2.28
CA ALA A 62 13.62 7.74 -3.56
C ALA A 62 13.28 9.23 -3.39
N ALA A 63 12.28 9.56 -2.57
CA ALA A 63 11.94 10.93 -2.22
C ALA A 63 13.10 11.64 -1.49
N GLY A 64 13.76 10.92 -0.58
CA GLY A 64 14.96 11.38 0.12
C GLY A 64 16.11 11.71 -0.82
N ILE A 65 16.40 10.88 -1.83
CA ILE A 65 17.43 11.13 -2.83
C ILE A 65 17.04 12.33 -3.71
N ALA A 66 15.77 12.42 -4.13
CA ALA A 66 15.28 13.52 -4.95
C ALA A 66 15.51 14.89 -4.29
N SER A 67 15.35 14.98 -2.95
CA SER A 67 15.62 16.22 -2.21
C SER A 67 17.06 16.72 -2.27
N MET A 68 18.00 15.86 -2.68
CA MET A 68 19.42 16.20 -2.82
C MET A 68 19.82 16.59 -4.25
N GLN A 69 18.89 16.50 -5.20
CA GLN A 69 19.13 16.84 -6.60
C GLN A 69 18.88 18.32 -6.87
N ALA A 70 19.49 18.83 -7.95
CA ALA A 70 19.28 20.22 -8.38
C ALA A 70 17.84 20.48 -8.84
N ASP A 71 17.24 19.52 -9.55
CA ASP A 71 15.82 19.54 -9.96
C ASP A 71 15.04 18.49 -9.16
N ILE A 72 14.62 18.87 -7.96
CA ILE A 72 13.93 18.00 -7.01
C ILE A 72 12.62 17.48 -7.60
N ASN A 73 11.88 18.33 -8.33
CA ASN A 73 10.59 17.97 -8.89
C ASN A 73 10.76 16.89 -9.95
N ARG A 74 11.65 17.10 -10.94
CA ARG A 74 11.89 16.12 -12.00
C ARG A 74 12.46 14.81 -11.47
N SER A 75 13.51 14.88 -10.65
CA SER A 75 14.14 13.67 -10.10
C SER A 75 13.17 12.87 -9.23
N GLY A 76 12.36 13.55 -8.40
CA GLY A 76 11.33 12.88 -7.60
C GLY A 76 10.31 12.15 -8.45
N GLN A 77 9.80 12.80 -9.51
CA GLN A 77 8.86 12.19 -10.45
C GLN A 77 9.47 10.97 -11.13
N ASP A 78 10.69 11.09 -11.66
CA ASP A 78 11.35 10.01 -12.40
C ASP A 78 11.63 8.80 -11.50
N TYR A 79 12.20 8.99 -10.31
CA TYR A 79 12.50 7.89 -9.39
C TYR A 79 11.24 7.17 -8.91
N ILE A 80 10.24 7.93 -8.45
CA ILE A 80 9.00 7.37 -7.91
C ILE A 80 8.21 6.67 -9.02
N PHE A 81 8.16 7.22 -10.23
CA PHE A 81 7.47 6.61 -11.36
C PHE A 81 8.13 5.30 -11.80
N ASN A 82 9.47 5.30 -11.94
CA ASN A 82 10.21 4.11 -12.35
C ASN A 82 10.09 3.00 -11.31
N PHE A 83 10.19 3.34 -10.02
CA PHE A 83 9.99 2.37 -8.95
C PHE A 83 8.56 1.82 -8.93
N SER A 84 7.55 2.69 -9.10
CA SER A 84 6.14 2.27 -9.19
C SER A 84 5.90 1.32 -10.36
N SER A 85 6.50 1.62 -11.52
CA SER A 85 6.43 0.75 -12.69
C SER A 85 7.05 -0.62 -12.42
N PHE A 86 8.24 -0.64 -11.81
CA PHE A 86 8.91 -1.88 -11.41
C PHE A 86 8.07 -2.72 -10.44
N VAL A 87 7.51 -2.11 -9.39
CA VAL A 87 6.68 -2.82 -8.40
C VAL A 87 5.37 -3.31 -9.04
N ARG A 88 4.75 -2.50 -9.92
CA ARG A 88 3.56 -2.91 -10.69
C ARG A 88 3.85 -4.12 -11.58
N ASP A 89 4.98 -4.13 -12.29
CA ASP A 89 5.33 -5.18 -13.23
C ASP A 89 5.78 -6.48 -12.53
N THR A 90 6.49 -6.37 -11.40
CA THR A 90 7.04 -7.54 -10.70
C THR A 90 6.05 -8.19 -9.73
N ARG A 91 5.19 -7.39 -9.08
CA ARG A 91 4.30 -7.86 -8.01
C ARG A 91 2.82 -7.69 -8.33
N GLY A 92 2.46 -7.07 -9.45
CA GLY A 92 1.06 -6.76 -9.74
C GLY A 92 0.42 -5.82 -8.70
N ALA A 93 1.24 -5.03 -7.98
CA ALA A 93 0.77 -4.13 -6.94
C ALA A 93 -0.08 -2.99 -7.53
N LYS A 94 -1.22 -2.67 -6.94
CA LYS A 94 -2.00 -1.49 -7.33
C LYS A 94 -1.53 -0.32 -6.46
N MET A 95 -1.15 0.80 -7.06
CA MET A 95 -0.78 1.96 -6.25
C MET A 95 -1.24 3.31 -6.80
N LEU A 96 -1.38 4.23 -5.85
CA LEU A 96 -1.50 5.66 -6.09
C LEU A 96 -0.44 6.35 -5.25
N TYR A 97 0.28 7.31 -5.83
CA TYR A 97 1.18 8.16 -5.07
C TYR A 97 0.94 9.63 -5.36
N LEU A 98 1.18 10.47 -4.37
CA LEU A 98 1.17 11.92 -4.50
C LEU A 98 2.48 12.46 -3.95
N PHE A 99 3.31 13.00 -4.84
CA PHE A 99 4.57 13.65 -4.52
C PHE A 99 4.40 15.15 -4.64
N ALA A 100 4.58 15.90 -3.56
CA ALA A 100 4.57 17.35 -3.62
C ALA A 100 5.88 17.95 -3.11
N TYR A 101 6.28 19.04 -3.76
CA TYR A 101 7.50 19.76 -3.52
C TYR A 101 7.18 21.26 -3.42
N ALA A 102 7.70 21.91 -2.40
CA ALA A 102 7.62 23.35 -2.23
C ALA A 102 8.98 23.97 -1.98
N ASN A 103 9.20 25.14 -2.58
CA ASN A 103 10.28 26.03 -2.24
C ASN A 103 9.70 27.35 -1.75
N GLY A 104 9.91 27.65 -0.46
CA GLY A 104 9.40 28.85 0.19
C GLY A 104 9.86 30.16 -0.46
N SER A 105 10.91 30.17 -1.28
CA SER A 105 11.35 31.38 -1.99
C SER A 105 10.64 31.65 -3.32
N THR A 106 9.96 30.66 -3.89
CA THR A 106 9.44 30.73 -5.28
C THR A 106 7.98 31.17 -5.38
N GLY A 107 7.24 31.24 -4.27
CA GLY A 107 5.80 31.50 -4.31
C GLY A 107 4.98 30.33 -4.84
N LYS A 108 5.61 29.20 -5.17
CA LYS A 108 4.99 28.05 -5.84
C LYS A 108 5.29 26.73 -5.16
N TYR A 109 4.39 25.77 -5.37
CA TYR A 109 4.63 24.36 -5.10
C TYR A 109 4.10 23.50 -6.26
N SER A 110 4.76 22.37 -6.48
CA SER A 110 4.41 21.39 -7.49
C SER A 110 3.85 20.15 -6.80
N VAL A 111 2.79 19.57 -7.36
CA VAL A 111 2.20 18.32 -6.92
C VAL A 111 2.09 17.39 -8.10
N THR A 112 2.65 16.19 -7.98
CA THR A 112 2.53 15.13 -8.96
C THR A 112 1.72 13.99 -8.38
N LEU A 113 0.63 13.63 -9.05
CA LEU A 113 -0.11 12.40 -8.79
C LEU A 113 0.31 11.34 -9.82
N GLY A 114 0.64 10.14 -9.37
CA GLY A 114 0.87 8.97 -10.22
C GLY A 114 -0.16 7.88 -9.97
N ASN A 115 -0.67 7.29 -11.05
CA ASN A 115 -1.69 6.25 -11.01
C ASN A 115 -1.17 4.92 -11.59
N PHE A 116 -1.24 3.87 -10.77
CA PHE A 116 -0.91 2.49 -11.13
C PHE A 116 -1.99 1.53 -10.60
N LEU A 117 -3.26 1.97 -10.58
CA LEU A 117 -4.38 1.16 -10.12
C LEU A 117 -4.94 0.22 -11.20
N SER A 118 -4.41 0.27 -12.43
CA SER A 118 -4.98 -0.40 -13.62
C SER A 118 -6.40 0.00 -13.96
N ASP A 119 -6.72 1.25 -13.65
CA ASP A 119 -7.96 1.92 -14.03
C ASP A 119 -7.69 3.42 -14.17
N ASN A 120 -8.63 4.15 -14.75
CA ASN A 120 -8.60 5.61 -14.78
C ASN A 120 -9.07 6.16 -13.43
N VAL A 121 -8.38 7.20 -12.96
CA VAL A 121 -8.70 7.88 -11.70
C VAL A 121 -9.20 9.28 -11.99
N ASN A 122 -10.41 9.60 -11.52
CA ASN A 122 -10.88 10.97 -11.47
C ASN A 122 -10.44 11.57 -10.14
N ALA A 123 -9.56 12.56 -10.19
CA ALA A 123 -8.98 13.20 -9.01
C ALA A 123 -9.36 14.67 -8.94
N THR A 124 -9.62 15.13 -7.72
CA THR A 124 -9.71 16.54 -7.35
C THR A 124 -8.63 16.83 -6.33
N LEU A 125 -7.72 17.74 -6.66
CA LEU A 125 -6.72 18.25 -5.74
C LEU A 125 -7.11 19.66 -5.33
N SER A 126 -7.18 19.93 -4.04
CA SER A 126 -7.51 21.25 -3.49
C SER A 126 -6.54 21.64 -2.37
N GLY A 127 -6.34 22.94 -2.17
CA GLY A 127 -5.35 23.43 -1.21
C GLY A 127 -5.82 24.67 -0.44
N THR A 128 -5.47 24.77 0.85
CA THR A 128 -5.70 25.98 1.64
C THR A 128 -4.68 27.07 1.31
N ASN A 129 -5.13 28.31 1.10
CA ASN A 129 -4.24 29.44 0.73
C ASN A 129 -3.50 29.21 -0.61
N THR A 130 -4.21 28.62 -1.58
CA THR A 130 -3.63 28.23 -2.88
C THR A 130 -4.41 28.83 -4.04
N ALA A 131 -3.71 29.11 -5.14
CA ALA A 131 -4.28 29.54 -6.40
C ALA A 131 -3.72 28.68 -7.54
N PRO A 132 -4.57 27.92 -8.27
CA PRO A 132 -6.03 27.81 -8.10
C PRO A 132 -6.42 27.08 -6.81
N ALA A 133 -7.61 27.34 -6.27
CA ALA A 133 -8.08 26.71 -5.02
C ALA A 133 -8.31 25.19 -5.14
N SER A 134 -8.66 24.75 -6.35
CA SER A 134 -8.79 23.34 -6.70
C SER A 134 -8.51 23.11 -8.17
N SER A 135 -8.14 21.88 -8.50
CA SER A 135 -7.95 21.39 -9.86
C SER A 135 -8.54 19.98 -9.97
N GLN A 136 -9.27 19.73 -11.04
CA GLN A 136 -9.87 18.43 -11.36
C GLN A 136 -9.24 17.88 -12.62
N PHE A 137 -8.95 16.58 -12.62
CA PHE A 137 -8.31 15.91 -13.75
C PHE A 137 -8.58 14.41 -13.72
N THR A 138 -8.51 13.79 -14.90
CA THR A 138 -8.56 12.35 -15.06
C THR A 138 -7.15 11.85 -15.38
N LEU A 139 -6.70 10.83 -14.65
CA LEU A 139 -5.38 10.25 -14.81
C LEU A 139 -5.50 8.79 -15.22
N GLY A 140 -4.95 8.46 -16.40
CA GLY A 140 -4.92 7.08 -16.89
C GLY A 140 -3.96 6.18 -16.12
N ASP A 141 -4.05 4.87 -16.33
CA ASP A 141 -3.10 3.90 -15.76
C ASP A 141 -1.67 4.15 -16.26
N ARG A 142 -0.69 3.98 -15.36
CA ARG A 142 0.74 4.21 -15.58
C ARG A 142 1.04 5.61 -16.11
N ARG A 143 0.35 6.63 -15.59
CA ARG A 143 0.56 8.02 -15.95
C ARG A 143 0.78 8.88 -14.71
N ASN A 144 1.50 9.97 -14.94
CA ASN A 144 1.65 11.07 -13.99
C ASN A 144 0.91 12.29 -14.49
N GLN A 145 0.34 13.03 -13.55
CA GLN A 145 -0.12 14.40 -13.76
C GLN A 145 0.56 15.30 -12.74
N THR A 146 1.26 16.31 -13.24
CA THR A 146 1.82 17.37 -12.40
C THR A 146 0.94 18.60 -12.48
N LEU A 147 0.72 19.23 -11.33
CA LEU A 147 0.00 20.47 -11.16
C LEU A 147 0.85 21.44 -10.35
N GLU A 148 0.87 22.68 -10.80
CA GLU A 148 1.53 23.77 -10.09
C GLU A 148 0.48 24.68 -9.45
N PHE A 149 0.79 25.13 -8.25
CA PHE A 149 -0.04 26.04 -7.48
C PHE A 149 0.81 27.15 -6.91
N ASN A 150 0.22 28.34 -6.83
CA ASN A 150 0.81 29.46 -6.12
C ASN A 150 0.29 29.45 -4.68
N PHE A 151 1.15 29.68 -3.69
CA PHE A 151 0.71 29.87 -2.31
C PHE A 151 0.53 31.37 -2.01
N THR A 152 -0.52 31.72 -1.28
CA THR A 152 -0.86 33.13 -1.00
C THR A 152 -0.20 33.69 0.25
N ALA A 153 0.33 32.83 1.12
CA ALA A 153 1.05 33.21 2.33
C ALA A 153 2.05 32.11 2.76
N ASN A 154 3.10 32.50 3.49
CA ASN A 154 3.98 31.55 4.16
C ASN A 154 3.21 30.81 5.27
N GLY A 155 3.37 29.50 5.37
CA GLY A 155 2.68 28.68 6.37
C GLY A 155 2.52 27.23 5.94
N THR A 156 1.64 26.50 6.62
CA THR A 156 1.25 25.15 6.21
C THR A 156 0.11 25.25 5.21
N VAL A 157 0.29 24.60 4.06
CA VAL A 157 -0.74 24.36 3.05
C VAL A 157 -1.29 22.96 3.25
N GLU A 158 -2.61 22.85 3.37
CA GLU A 158 -3.28 21.56 3.48
C GLU A 158 -3.81 21.15 2.10
N LEU A 159 -3.25 20.08 1.53
CA LEU A 159 -3.65 19.51 0.25
C LEU A 159 -4.64 18.37 0.48
N ASN A 160 -5.84 18.52 -0.05
CA ASN A 160 -6.85 17.47 -0.05
C ASN A 160 -6.91 16.83 -1.44
N LEU A 161 -6.60 15.54 -1.50
CA LEU A 161 -6.79 14.70 -2.68
C LEU A 161 -8.08 13.88 -2.49
N THR A 162 -9.08 14.14 -3.32
CA THR A 162 -10.25 13.27 -3.45
C THR A 162 -10.13 12.53 -4.76
N TYR A 163 -10.27 11.21 -4.75
CA TYR A 163 -10.22 10.41 -5.97
C TYR A 163 -11.22 9.28 -5.96
N THR A 164 -11.80 9.02 -7.12
CA THR A 164 -12.73 7.91 -7.35
C THR A 164 -12.01 6.83 -8.13
N THR A 165 -12.03 5.62 -7.59
CA THR A 165 -11.71 4.37 -8.29
C THR A 165 -13.02 3.70 -8.67
N ALA A 166 -13.04 2.80 -9.67
CA ALA A 166 -14.26 2.20 -10.26
C ALA A 166 -15.43 1.87 -9.29
N ASN A 167 -15.20 1.62 -8.00
CA ASN A 167 -16.26 1.36 -7.02
C ASN A 167 -16.10 2.06 -5.66
N GLN A 168 -15.15 2.98 -5.49
CA GLN A 168 -14.91 3.65 -4.21
C GLN A 168 -14.41 5.09 -4.38
N ASP A 169 -15.10 6.02 -3.72
CA ASP A 169 -14.60 7.36 -3.43
C ASP A 169 -13.64 7.30 -2.25
N ARG A 170 -12.46 7.90 -2.42
CA ARG A 170 -11.43 8.02 -1.40
C ARG A 170 -11.03 9.46 -1.24
N LYS A 171 -10.72 9.84 0.00
CA LYS A 171 -10.25 11.18 0.35
C LYS A 171 -9.05 11.08 1.26
N ASP A 172 -7.97 11.70 0.84
CA ASP A 172 -6.70 11.73 1.54
C ASP A 172 -6.24 13.18 1.75
N LEU A 173 -5.74 13.46 2.95
CA LEU A 173 -5.20 14.75 3.34
C LEU A 173 -3.67 14.65 3.41
N LEU A 174 -2.98 15.62 2.83
CA LEU A 174 -1.55 15.81 2.95
C LEU A 174 -1.26 17.23 3.41
N ASN A 175 -0.27 17.38 4.28
CA ASN A 175 0.16 18.68 4.78
C ASN A 175 1.53 19.02 4.18
N LEU A 176 1.62 20.20 3.58
CA LEU A 176 2.81 20.74 2.95
C LEU A 176 3.25 22.00 3.70
N SER A 177 4.45 22.01 4.27
CA SER A 177 4.96 23.22 4.93
C SER A 177 5.70 24.10 3.91
N VAL A 178 5.19 25.30 3.68
CA VAL A 178 5.74 26.26 2.73
C VAL A 178 6.23 27.50 3.49
N GLN A 179 7.45 27.40 4.00
CA GLN A 179 8.07 28.46 4.79
C GLN A 179 9.36 28.90 4.12
N SER A 180 9.51 30.17 3.77
CA SER A 180 10.79 30.71 3.25
C SER A 180 11.86 30.76 4.34
N PRO A 181 13.14 30.39 4.09
CA PRO A 181 13.74 29.86 2.85
C PRO A 181 13.82 28.32 2.82
N SER A 182 12.84 27.64 3.42
CA SER A 182 12.81 26.18 3.52
C SER A 182 12.34 25.53 2.24
N LEU A 183 12.96 24.40 1.93
CA LEU A 183 12.51 23.42 0.96
C LEU A 183 11.73 22.33 1.70
N PHE A 184 10.68 21.85 1.06
CA PHE A 184 9.82 20.81 1.63
C PHE A 184 9.45 19.79 0.55
N ILE A 185 9.47 18.51 0.91
CA ILE A 185 8.83 17.45 0.13
C ILE A 185 7.85 16.68 1.01
N THR A 186 6.74 16.29 0.41
CA THR A 186 5.84 15.26 0.95
C THR A 186 5.62 14.20 -0.11
N LEU A 187 5.56 12.95 0.33
CA LEU A 187 5.17 11.82 -0.49
C LEU A 187 4.12 11.03 0.26
N MET A 188 2.90 10.96 -0.29
CA MET A 188 1.93 9.96 0.09
C MET A 188 2.02 8.77 -0.86
N THR A 189 1.98 7.57 -0.31
CA THR A 189 1.79 6.34 -1.07
C THR A 189 0.59 5.57 -0.52
N ASP A 190 -0.25 5.04 -1.40
CA ASP A 190 -1.31 4.09 -1.09
C ASP A 190 -1.13 2.87 -2.00
N ILE A 191 -0.67 1.76 -1.42
CA ILE A 191 -0.23 0.57 -2.14
C ILE A 191 -1.07 -0.61 -1.66
N THR A 192 -1.57 -1.39 -2.61
CA THR A 192 -2.25 -2.66 -2.35
C THR A 192 -1.52 -3.77 -3.09
N LEU A 193 -1.06 -4.77 -2.35
CA LEU A 193 -0.56 -6.03 -2.87
C LEU A 193 -1.68 -7.06 -2.81
N GLU A 194 -1.95 -7.72 -3.93
CA GLU A 194 -2.92 -8.80 -4.05
C GLU A 194 -2.17 -10.05 -4.48
N GLU A 195 -1.97 -11.00 -3.58
CA GLU A 195 -1.40 -12.30 -3.90
C GLU A 195 -2.38 -13.42 -3.50
N LYS A 196 -2.87 -14.14 -4.51
CA LYS A 196 -3.87 -15.22 -4.37
C LYS A 196 -5.12 -14.73 -3.61
N ASP A 197 -5.27 -15.15 -2.35
CA ASP A 197 -6.41 -14.87 -1.47
C ASP A 197 -6.08 -13.85 -0.38
N ILE A 198 -4.89 -13.25 -0.41
CA ILE A 198 -4.42 -12.28 0.58
C ILE A 198 -4.28 -10.91 -0.10
N SER A 199 -4.93 -9.91 0.49
CA SER A 199 -4.80 -8.51 0.08
C SER A 199 -4.23 -7.71 1.25
N VAL A 200 -3.04 -7.15 1.07
CA VAL A 200 -2.41 -6.24 2.05
C VAL A 200 -2.41 -4.84 1.47
N ARG A 201 -2.97 -3.89 2.21
CA ARG A 201 -2.95 -2.47 1.85
C ARG A 201 -2.14 -1.69 2.86
N TYR A 202 -1.27 -0.83 2.37
CA TYR A 202 -0.48 0.06 3.19
C TYR A 202 -0.53 1.48 2.65
N LYS A 203 -0.69 2.42 3.57
CA LYS A 203 -0.69 3.85 3.26
C LYS A 203 0.33 4.54 4.15
N ASP A 204 1.18 5.36 3.54
CA ASP A 204 2.23 6.10 4.23
C ASP A 204 2.32 7.55 3.77
N ILE A 205 2.82 8.40 4.66
CA ILE A 205 3.14 9.80 4.35
C ILE A 205 4.55 10.08 4.86
N TYR A 206 5.44 10.38 3.91
CA TYR A 206 6.80 10.83 4.17
C TYR A 206 6.88 12.34 4.03
N ASN A 207 7.49 13.01 5.00
CA ASN A 207 7.70 14.46 4.98
C ASN A 207 9.16 14.77 5.28
N ARG A 208 9.74 15.71 4.52
CA ARG A 208 11.10 16.22 4.80
C ARG A 208 11.15 17.71 4.54
N THR A 209 11.69 18.44 5.51
CA THR A 209 11.98 19.87 5.41
C THR A 209 13.47 20.10 5.60
N TRP A 210 14.05 21.00 4.80
CA TRP A 210 15.43 21.46 5.01
C TRP A 210 15.57 22.90 4.54
N ARG A 211 16.69 23.53 4.87
CA ARG A 211 17.00 24.89 4.42
C ARG A 211 18.09 24.83 3.36
N VAL A 212 18.00 25.72 2.38
CA VAL A 212 19.14 26.02 1.51
C VAL A 212 20.18 26.76 2.38
N PRO A 213 21.45 26.30 2.39
CA PRO A 213 22.52 26.99 3.13
C PRO A 213 22.73 28.42 2.63
#